data_AF-A0A9D2A7T1-F1
#
_entry.id   AF-A0A9D2A7T1-F1
#
_cell.length_a   1.000
_cell.length_b   1.000
_cell.length_c   1.000
_cell.angle_alpha   90.00
_cell.angle_beta   90.00
_cell.angle_gamma   90.00
#
_symmetry.space_group_name_H-M   'P 1'
#
loop_
_entity.id
_entity.type
_entity.pdbx_description
1 polymer ?
#
loop_
_entity_poly.entity_id
_entity_poly.type
_entity_poly.pdbx_seq_one_letter_code
_entity_poly.pdbx_strand_id
1 'polypeptide(L)'
;MAEHGNGSREEPGAVIQAGDGESGYAIDNPGLPPHRPRLADVDDKAAKRAERQVSVLFLISIIGTVIFFIGYFAVGVTGGDLHLLRLQNTLLGLGVAFAMLGIGLGVVHWAKTLMPDHEMVEDRKPLRKEKDRAEAEKIVTDVLDESQIKRRPLLRNTLIGAALLAPLPAVAVLRDLDRSEDFGVERMRHSLWDEGVRLVRDPTGTPILASDLTNGSAMHVIPENLRDISSHGERLAEKAKAVVLLMRMSPDEFQVTSADREDWTYDGIIACSKVCTHVGCPVALYERHTHHLLCPCHQSTFDASEEFKVIFGPAGRPLPQLPITVDSEGYLIARSDFHEPVGPTYWERGNA
;
A
#
# COMPACT_ATOMS: atom_id res chain seq x y z
N MET A 1 -24.90 -22.06 14.30
CA MET A 1 -24.83 -23.06 15.38
C MET A 1 -24.72 -24.43 14.72
N ALA A 2 -23.52 -24.99 14.68
CA ALA A 2 -23.29 -26.37 14.27
C ALA A 2 -22.56 -27.06 15.43
N GLU A 3 -23.21 -28.06 16.02
CA GLU A 3 -22.66 -28.85 17.11
C GLU A 3 -21.52 -29.73 16.58
N HIS A 4 -20.29 -29.43 17.00
CA HIS A 4 -19.15 -30.33 16.86
C HIS A 4 -18.72 -30.75 18.26
N GLY A 5 -19.07 -31.97 18.66
CA GLY A 5 -18.63 -32.48 19.95
C GLY A 5 -19.25 -33.82 20.31
N ASN A 6 -18.99 -34.87 19.52
CA ASN A 6 -19.15 -36.24 19.99
C ASN A 6 -17.88 -37.04 19.65
N GLY A 7 -16.92 -36.98 20.56
CA GLY A 7 -15.74 -37.84 20.59
C GLY A 7 -15.16 -37.81 21.99
N SER A 8 -15.01 -38.96 22.63
CA SER A 8 -14.46 -39.07 23.97
C SER A 8 -12.93 -38.94 23.92
N ARG A 9 -12.30 -38.76 25.09
CA ARG A 9 -10.83 -38.62 25.20
C ARG A 9 -10.07 -39.89 24.82
N GLU A 10 -10.76 -41.02 24.71
CA GLU A 10 -10.21 -42.31 24.32
C GLU A 10 -10.53 -42.67 22.85
N GLU A 11 -11.61 -42.13 22.28
CA GLU A 11 -11.96 -42.31 20.87
C GLU A 11 -12.38 -40.97 20.23
N PRO A 12 -11.44 -40.25 19.59
CA PRO A 12 -11.75 -39.04 18.86
C PRO A 12 -12.38 -39.44 17.52
N GLY A 13 -13.71 -39.45 17.44
CA GLY A 13 -14.50 -39.78 16.24
C GLY A 13 -14.31 -38.88 15.01
N ALA A 14 -13.21 -38.12 14.93
CA ALA A 14 -12.86 -37.24 13.82
C ALA A 14 -11.81 -37.83 12.86
N VAL A 15 -11.22 -38.98 13.15
CA VAL A 15 -10.26 -39.64 12.25
C VAL A 15 -10.56 -41.13 12.18
N ILE A 16 -11.15 -41.56 11.07
CA ILE A 16 -11.24 -42.97 10.72
C ILE A 16 -9.81 -43.43 10.41
N GLN A 17 -9.24 -44.29 11.24
CA GLN A 17 -8.01 -45.01 10.89
C GLN A 17 -8.35 -46.04 9.81
N ALA A 18 -7.76 -45.87 8.62
CA ALA A 18 -7.80 -46.91 7.61
C ALA A 18 -7.01 -48.12 8.14
N GLY A 19 -7.71 -49.23 8.43
CA GLY A 19 -7.08 -50.53 8.71
C GLY A 19 -7.53 -51.27 9.98
N ASP A 20 -8.18 -50.62 10.95
CA ASP A 20 -8.49 -51.26 12.25
C ASP A 20 -9.92 -51.85 12.36
N GLY A 21 -10.53 -52.15 11.22
CA GLY A 21 -11.70 -53.01 11.12
C GLY A 21 -11.76 -53.63 9.73
N GLU A 22 -12.48 -54.75 9.57
CA GLU A 22 -13.08 -55.12 8.29
C GLU A 22 -13.86 -53.88 7.80
N SER A 23 -13.20 -53.03 7.01
CA SER A 23 -13.69 -51.68 6.79
C SER A 23 -14.93 -51.78 5.92
N GLY A 24 -16.07 -51.34 6.44
CA GLY A 24 -17.31 -51.14 5.69
C GLY A 24 -17.25 -50.01 4.65
N TYR A 25 -16.08 -49.78 4.03
CA TYR A 25 -15.91 -49.03 2.80
C TYR A 25 -15.70 -50.05 1.66
N ALA A 26 -16.46 -49.90 0.58
CA ALA A 26 -16.55 -50.91 -0.49
C ALA A 26 -15.32 -51.02 -1.42
N ILE A 27 -14.18 -50.37 -1.12
CA ILE A 27 -13.02 -50.32 -2.01
C ILE A 27 -11.73 -50.46 -1.19
N ASP A 28 -11.06 -51.60 -1.35
CA ASP A 28 -9.72 -51.85 -0.82
C ASP A 28 -8.69 -50.90 -1.44
N ASN A 29 -7.61 -50.58 -0.71
CA ASN A 29 -6.50 -49.79 -1.25
C ASN A 29 -5.91 -50.51 -2.48
N PRO A 30 -6.02 -49.94 -3.70
CA PRO A 30 -5.59 -50.63 -4.92
C PRO A 30 -4.06 -50.71 -5.07
N GLY A 31 -3.30 -50.17 -4.12
CA GLY A 31 -1.84 -50.10 -4.19
C GLY A 31 -1.35 -49.04 -5.19
N LEU A 32 -0.03 -49.00 -5.40
CA LEU A 32 0.54 -48.14 -6.43
C LEU A 32 0.30 -48.71 -7.83
N PRO A 33 -0.02 -47.87 -8.83
CA PRO A 33 -0.06 -48.32 -10.22
C PRO A 33 1.32 -48.83 -10.66
N PRO A 34 1.38 -49.71 -11.68
CA PRO A 34 2.65 -50.20 -12.20
C PRO A 34 3.47 -49.03 -12.78
N HIS A 35 4.76 -48.98 -12.42
CA HIS A 35 5.71 -48.00 -12.93
C HIS A 35 5.75 -48.02 -14.46
N ARG A 36 5.68 -46.83 -15.08
CA ARG A 36 5.71 -46.69 -16.54
C ARG A 36 7.06 -46.11 -16.96
N PRO A 37 7.95 -46.91 -17.58
CA PRO A 37 9.24 -46.40 -18.03
C PRO A 37 9.05 -45.33 -19.10
N ARG A 38 9.88 -44.30 -19.08
CA ARG A 38 9.88 -43.24 -20.08
C ARG A 38 10.58 -43.73 -21.34
N LEU A 39 10.34 -43.04 -22.45
CA LEU A 39 11.04 -43.30 -23.72
C LEU A 39 12.57 -43.29 -23.58
N ALA A 40 13.10 -42.40 -22.73
CA ALA A 40 14.54 -42.32 -22.49
C ALA A 40 15.08 -43.49 -21.66
N ASP A 41 14.25 -44.20 -20.90
CA ASP A 41 14.67 -45.35 -20.09
C ASP A 41 14.79 -46.64 -20.95
N VAL A 42 14.13 -46.67 -22.11
CA VAL A 42 14.10 -47.83 -23.02
C VAL A 42 14.85 -47.63 -24.34
N ASP A 43 15.05 -46.39 -24.80
CA ASP A 43 15.76 -46.06 -26.04
C ASP A 43 16.92 -45.06 -25.81
N ASP A 44 18.15 -45.55 -25.97
CA ASP A 44 19.39 -44.76 -25.89
C ASP A 44 19.40 -43.53 -26.80
N LYS A 45 18.74 -43.59 -27.98
CA LYS A 45 18.66 -42.45 -28.89
C LYS A 45 17.74 -41.37 -28.34
N ALA A 46 16.63 -41.76 -27.71
CA ALA A 46 15.73 -40.83 -27.04
C ALA A 46 16.42 -40.18 -25.83
N ALA A 47 17.18 -40.94 -25.04
CA ALA A 47 17.98 -40.43 -23.93
C ALA A 47 19.01 -39.39 -24.38
N LYS A 48 19.83 -39.70 -25.40
CA LYS A 48 20.81 -38.76 -25.98
C LYS A 48 20.15 -37.49 -26.56
N ARG A 49 18.93 -37.59 -27.07
CA ARG A 49 18.17 -36.40 -27.53
C ARG A 49 17.76 -35.52 -26.35
N ALA A 50 17.22 -36.12 -25.29
CA ALA A 50 16.83 -35.40 -24.08
C ALA A 50 18.04 -34.73 -23.41
N GLU A 51 19.19 -35.42 -23.33
CA GLU A 51 20.45 -34.87 -22.82
C GLU A 51 20.88 -33.61 -23.57
N ARG A 52 20.82 -33.62 -24.91
CA ARG A 52 21.13 -32.45 -25.72
C ARG A 52 20.16 -31.30 -25.48
N GLN A 53 18.86 -31.59 -25.34
CA GLN A 53 17.85 -30.57 -25.05
C GLN A 53 18.09 -29.90 -23.69
N VAL A 54 18.33 -30.69 -22.64
CA VAL A 54 18.71 -30.20 -21.31
C VAL A 54 19.97 -29.35 -21.39
N SER A 55 21.00 -29.84 -22.07
CA SER A 55 22.28 -29.14 -22.21
C SER A 55 22.13 -27.80 -22.94
N VAL A 56 21.28 -27.73 -23.97
CA VAL A 56 20.95 -26.46 -24.67
C VAL A 56 20.25 -25.47 -23.73
N LEU A 57 19.34 -25.93 -22.88
CA LEU A 57 18.67 -25.07 -21.91
C LEU A 57 19.65 -24.49 -20.87
N PHE A 58 20.59 -25.30 -20.38
CA PHE A 58 21.67 -24.81 -19.53
C PHE A 58 22.63 -23.87 -20.27
N LEU A 59 22.90 -24.11 -21.55
CA LEU A 59 23.71 -23.19 -22.36
C LEU A 59 23.00 -21.85 -22.55
N ILE A 60 21.68 -21.83 -22.78
CA ILE A 60 20.88 -20.60 -22.82
C ILE A 60 21.02 -19.83 -21.51
N SER A 61 21.03 -20.54 -20.37
CA SER A 61 21.25 -19.90 -19.08
C SER A 61 22.62 -19.24 -18.95
N ILE A 62 23.68 -19.94 -19.38
CA ILE A 62 25.05 -19.42 -19.40
C ILE A 62 25.11 -18.16 -20.28
N ILE A 63 24.54 -18.22 -21.48
CA ILE A 63 24.50 -17.07 -22.40
C ILE A 63 23.74 -15.90 -21.78
N GLY A 64 22.59 -16.13 -21.14
CA GLY A 64 21.84 -15.11 -20.42
C GLY A 64 22.69 -14.44 -19.33
N THR A 65 23.43 -15.23 -18.56
CA THR A 65 24.33 -14.71 -17.51
C THR A 65 25.44 -13.86 -18.09
N VAL A 66 26.02 -14.25 -19.23
CA VAL A 66 27.03 -13.45 -19.93
C VAL A 66 26.43 -12.15 -20.47
N ILE A 67 25.25 -12.19 -21.08
CA ILE A 67 24.52 -11.00 -21.56
C ILE A 67 24.28 -10.01 -20.41
N PHE A 68 23.88 -10.52 -19.23
CA PHE A 68 23.72 -9.68 -18.04
C PHE A 68 25.01 -8.94 -17.68
N PHE A 69 26.14 -9.65 -17.61
CA PHE A 69 27.42 -9.02 -17.25
C PHE A 69 27.94 -8.06 -18.33
N ILE A 70 27.68 -8.34 -19.61
CA ILE A 70 27.96 -7.39 -20.69
C ILE A 70 27.11 -6.12 -20.50
N GLY A 71 25.82 -6.26 -20.26
CA GLY A 71 24.96 -5.11 -19.94
C GLY A 71 25.46 -4.34 -18.73
N TYR A 72 25.79 -5.04 -17.65
CA TYR A 72 26.19 -4.43 -16.38
C TYR A 72 27.52 -3.68 -16.48
N PHE A 73 28.57 -4.32 -17.02
CA PHE A 73 29.92 -3.76 -17.03
C PHE A 73 30.30 -3.02 -18.31
N ALA A 74 29.82 -3.47 -19.48
CA ALA A 74 30.26 -2.92 -20.76
C ALA A 74 29.38 -1.77 -21.26
N VAL A 75 28.09 -1.73 -20.90
CA VAL A 75 27.15 -0.66 -21.31
C VAL A 75 27.11 0.47 -20.27
N GLY A 76 28.27 0.77 -19.66
CA GLY A 76 28.40 1.72 -18.55
C GLY A 76 27.64 3.03 -18.75
N VAL A 77 26.78 3.37 -17.79
CA VAL A 77 25.99 4.61 -17.83
C VAL A 77 26.73 5.71 -17.08
N THR A 78 27.46 6.52 -17.83
CA THR A 78 28.02 7.79 -17.35
C THR A 78 27.68 8.87 -18.37
N GLY A 79 26.54 9.55 -18.19
CA GLY A 79 26.26 10.76 -19.00
C GLY A 79 24.83 11.06 -19.43
N GLY A 80 23.79 10.40 -18.89
CA GLY A 80 22.39 10.78 -19.18
C GLY A 80 21.88 10.41 -20.59
N ASP A 81 22.61 9.57 -21.34
CA ASP A 81 22.13 9.03 -22.62
C ASP A 81 21.00 8.01 -22.38
N LEU A 82 19.78 8.41 -22.75
CA LEU A 82 18.57 7.59 -22.58
C LEU A 82 18.61 6.31 -23.43
N HIS A 83 19.29 6.30 -24.58
CA HIS A 83 19.40 5.12 -25.43
C HIS A 83 20.32 4.06 -24.80
N LEU A 84 21.47 4.46 -24.28
CA LEU A 84 22.38 3.56 -23.56
C LEU A 84 21.74 3.03 -22.27
N LEU A 85 21.02 3.88 -21.53
CA LEU A 85 20.27 3.45 -20.34
C LEU A 85 19.20 2.39 -20.69
N ARG A 86 18.45 2.60 -21.78
CA ARG A 86 17.47 1.62 -22.25
C ARG A 86 18.14 0.31 -22.65
N LEU A 87 19.21 0.38 -23.43
CA LEU A 87 19.97 -0.80 -23.86
C LEU A 87 20.49 -1.58 -22.66
N GLN A 88 21.09 -0.91 -21.68
CA GLN A 88 21.56 -1.52 -20.45
C GLN A 88 20.43 -2.26 -19.73
N ASN A 89 19.31 -1.57 -19.46
CA ASN A 89 18.16 -2.17 -18.77
C ASN A 89 17.59 -3.37 -19.54
N THR A 90 17.53 -3.30 -20.88
CA THR A 90 17.11 -4.43 -21.71
C THR A 90 18.06 -5.61 -21.59
N LEU A 91 19.38 -5.40 -21.63
CA LEU A 91 20.36 -6.48 -21.50
C LEU A 91 20.36 -7.10 -20.10
N LEU A 92 20.20 -6.30 -19.05
CA LEU A 92 20.06 -6.79 -17.68
C LEU A 92 18.80 -7.65 -17.54
N GLY A 93 17.65 -7.16 -18.03
CA GLY A 93 16.38 -7.87 -17.98
C GLY A 93 16.40 -9.18 -18.76
N LEU A 94 16.84 -9.15 -20.03
CA LEU A 94 16.96 -10.36 -20.86
C LEU A 94 18.01 -11.33 -20.31
N GLY A 95 19.12 -10.82 -19.81
CA GLY A 95 20.19 -11.63 -19.24
C GLY A 95 19.70 -12.44 -18.04
N VAL A 96 19.04 -11.80 -17.07
CA VAL A 96 18.42 -12.49 -15.92
C VAL A 96 17.33 -13.45 -16.38
N ALA A 97 16.45 -13.03 -17.30
CA ALA A 97 15.36 -13.86 -17.79
C ALA A 97 15.88 -15.17 -18.41
N PHE A 98 16.82 -15.11 -19.34
CA PHE A 98 17.37 -16.31 -19.97
C PHE A 98 18.24 -17.14 -19.01
N ALA A 99 18.96 -16.49 -18.08
CA ALA A 99 19.71 -17.18 -17.04
C ALA A 99 18.80 -18.06 -16.16
N MET A 100 17.76 -17.47 -15.57
CA MET A 100 16.86 -18.18 -14.66
C MET A 100 15.94 -19.15 -15.40
N LEU A 101 15.39 -18.74 -16.55
CA LEU A 101 14.50 -19.60 -17.34
C LEU A 101 15.25 -20.82 -17.90
N GLY A 102 16.50 -20.65 -18.36
CA GLY A 102 17.32 -21.74 -18.85
C GLY A 102 17.63 -22.79 -17.78
N ILE A 103 17.98 -22.36 -16.56
CA ILE A 103 18.18 -23.28 -15.43
C ILE A 103 16.85 -23.93 -15.02
N GLY A 104 15.78 -23.15 -14.84
CA GLY A 104 14.49 -23.68 -14.41
C GLY A 104 13.91 -24.72 -15.37
N LEU A 105 13.84 -24.38 -16.67
CA LEU A 105 13.40 -25.32 -17.70
C LEU A 105 14.37 -26.49 -17.85
N GLY A 106 15.69 -26.25 -17.78
CA GLY A 106 16.70 -27.30 -17.87
C GLY A 106 16.58 -28.33 -16.76
N VAL A 107 16.44 -27.91 -15.50
CA VAL A 107 16.28 -28.80 -14.35
C VAL A 107 14.96 -29.57 -14.42
N VAL A 108 13.85 -28.92 -14.76
CA VAL A 108 12.55 -29.61 -14.88
C VAL A 108 12.57 -30.61 -16.03
N HIS A 109 13.12 -30.24 -17.19
CA HIS A 109 13.23 -31.14 -18.34
C HIS A 109 14.14 -32.33 -18.01
N TRP A 110 15.26 -32.09 -17.34
CA TRP A 110 16.18 -33.13 -16.84
C TRP A 110 15.48 -34.09 -15.88
N ALA A 111 14.77 -33.57 -14.88
CA ALA A 111 14.02 -34.36 -13.93
C ALA A 111 12.95 -35.23 -14.62
N LYS A 112 12.20 -34.65 -15.54
CA LYS A 112 11.11 -35.37 -16.24
C LYS A 112 11.59 -36.40 -17.25
N THR A 113 12.75 -36.22 -17.87
CA THR A 113 13.17 -37.04 -19.01
C THR A 113 14.34 -37.97 -18.75
N LEU A 114 15.18 -37.72 -17.73
CA LEU A 114 16.40 -38.51 -17.50
C LEU A 114 16.56 -38.97 -16.05
N MET A 115 16.08 -38.21 -15.06
CA MET A 115 16.25 -38.58 -13.64
C MET A 115 15.35 -39.77 -13.28
N PRO A 116 15.86 -40.86 -12.69
CA PRO A 116 15.03 -42.02 -12.36
C PRO A 116 13.89 -41.63 -11.41
N ASP A 117 12.66 -42.02 -11.73
CA ASP A 117 11.49 -41.88 -10.87
C ASP A 117 11.00 -43.25 -10.41
N HIS A 118 10.48 -43.30 -9.18
CA HIS A 118 9.83 -44.49 -8.64
C HIS A 118 8.69 -44.04 -7.72
N GLU A 119 7.55 -44.68 -7.85
CA GLU A 119 6.41 -44.47 -6.97
C GLU A 119 6.73 -45.05 -5.59
N MET A 120 6.68 -44.21 -4.56
CA MET A 120 6.95 -44.60 -3.18
C MET A 120 5.75 -44.23 -2.31
N VAL A 121 5.33 -45.17 -1.45
CA VAL A 121 4.39 -44.90 -0.35
C VAL A 121 5.19 -44.84 0.94
N GLU A 122 5.07 -43.74 1.66
CA GLU A 122 5.54 -43.63 3.04
C GLU A 122 4.32 -43.48 3.95
N ASP A 123 4.11 -44.44 4.85
CA ASP A 123 3.01 -44.36 5.80
C ASP A 123 3.20 -43.17 6.73
N ARG A 124 2.16 -42.33 6.83
CA ARG A 124 2.18 -41.20 7.74
C ARG A 124 2.29 -41.71 9.17
N LYS A 125 3.42 -41.45 9.81
CA LYS A 125 3.62 -41.79 11.23
C LYS A 125 2.47 -41.21 12.07
N PRO A 126 1.93 -41.97 13.05
CA PRO A 126 0.92 -41.46 13.96
C PRO A 126 1.49 -40.25 14.71
N LEU A 127 0.73 -39.15 14.77
CA LEU A 127 1.19 -37.87 15.30
C LEU A 127 1.46 -37.88 16.80
N ARG A 128 0.97 -38.89 17.54
CA ARG A 128 1.16 -39.03 19.00
C ARG A 128 1.22 -40.50 19.38
N LYS A 129 2.41 -41.02 19.71
CA LYS A 129 2.52 -42.26 20.47
C LYS A 129 2.52 -41.89 21.95
N GLU A 130 1.72 -42.58 22.77
CA GLU A 130 1.67 -42.31 24.22
C GLU A 130 3.06 -42.43 24.86
N LYS A 131 3.91 -43.32 24.32
CA LYS A 131 5.32 -43.44 24.70
C LYS A 131 6.11 -42.14 24.47
N ASP A 132 5.98 -41.51 23.29
CA ASP A 132 6.72 -40.29 22.95
C ASP A 132 6.23 -39.10 23.80
N ARG A 133 4.94 -39.09 24.14
CA ARG A 133 4.36 -38.12 25.08
C ARG A 133 4.92 -38.32 26.50
N ALA A 134 4.92 -39.56 27.00
CA ALA A 134 5.45 -39.88 28.31
C ALA A 134 6.95 -39.56 28.40
N GLU A 135 7.70 -39.79 27.33
CA GLU A 135 9.11 -39.40 27.23
C GLU A 135 9.28 -37.88 27.23
N ALA A 136 8.47 -37.11 26.48
CA ALA A 136 8.51 -35.65 26.52
C ALA A 136 8.13 -35.07 27.90
N GLU A 137 7.09 -35.62 28.55
CA GLU A 137 6.70 -35.25 29.91
C GLU A 137 7.82 -35.54 30.91
N LYS A 138 8.52 -36.68 30.74
CA LYS A 138 9.69 -37.03 31.54
C LYS A 138 10.84 -36.04 31.31
N ILE A 139 11.18 -35.71 30.07
CA ILE A 139 12.25 -34.75 29.76
C ILE A 139 11.96 -33.39 30.42
N VAL A 140 10.72 -32.88 30.33
CA VAL A 140 10.34 -31.61 30.98
C VAL A 140 10.46 -31.73 32.50
N THR A 141 10.05 -32.85 33.08
CA THR A 141 10.12 -33.07 34.54
C THR A 141 11.57 -33.18 35.02
N ASP A 142 12.40 -33.95 34.33
CA ASP A 142 13.82 -34.13 34.60
C ASP A 142 14.54 -32.76 34.54
N VAL A 143 14.27 -31.93 33.53
CA VAL A 143 14.84 -30.57 33.43
C VAL A 143 14.39 -29.67 34.59
N LEU A 144 13.12 -29.75 35.02
CA LEU A 144 12.62 -28.98 36.17
C LEU A 144 13.29 -29.41 37.49
N ASP A 145 13.59 -30.70 37.63
CA ASP A 145 14.22 -31.25 38.83
C ASP A 145 15.74 -31.00 38.86
N GLU A 146 16.44 -31.22 37.75
CA GLU A 146 17.88 -30.95 37.58
C GLU A 146 18.20 -29.46 37.69
N SER A 147 17.38 -28.58 37.11
CA SER A 147 17.54 -27.13 37.25
C SER A 147 17.31 -26.64 38.68
N GLN A 148 16.66 -27.46 39.53
CA GLN A 148 16.28 -27.13 40.90
C GLN A 148 15.49 -25.82 41.04
N ILE A 149 14.86 -25.33 39.96
CA ILE A 149 14.24 -24.00 39.92
C ILE A 149 13.09 -23.89 40.94
N LYS A 150 12.41 -25.00 41.23
CA LYS A 150 11.37 -25.10 42.28
C LYS A 150 11.91 -24.87 43.68
N ARG A 151 13.15 -25.27 43.96
CA ARG A 151 13.81 -25.17 45.28
C ARG A 151 14.53 -23.84 45.49
N ARG A 152 14.67 -23.01 44.45
CA ARG A 152 15.39 -21.72 44.47
C ARG A 152 14.43 -20.55 44.23
N PRO A 153 13.56 -20.21 45.21
CA PRO A 153 12.49 -19.23 45.02
C PRO A 153 13.03 -17.83 44.70
N LEU A 154 14.18 -17.44 45.26
CA LEU A 154 14.79 -16.14 44.96
C LEU A 154 15.17 -16.06 43.46
N LEU A 155 15.95 -17.02 42.96
CA LEU A 155 16.37 -17.09 41.55
C LEU A 155 15.17 -17.09 40.60
N ARG A 156 14.16 -17.91 40.88
CA ARG A 156 12.94 -17.99 40.07
C ARG A 156 12.20 -16.65 40.06
N ASN A 157 11.99 -16.04 41.22
CA ASN A 157 11.23 -14.80 41.32
C ASN A 157 12.00 -13.62 40.70
N THR A 158 13.33 -13.58 40.82
CA THR A 158 14.15 -12.57 40.12
C THR A 158 14.17 -12.78 38.61
N LEU A 159 14.17 -14.02 38.12
CA LEU A 159 14.04 -14.31 36.69
C LEU A 159 12.69 -13.85 36.13
N ILE A 160 11.59 -14.17 36.83
CA ILE A 160 10.24 -13.71 36.45
C ILE A 160 10.18 -12.19 36.47
N GLY A 161 10.69 -11.55 37.53
CA GLY A 161 10.78 -10.09 37.62
C GLY A 161 11.58 -9.47 36.47
N ALA A 162 12.76 -10.02 36.17
CA ALA A 162 13.58 -9.56 35.05
C ALA A 162 12.87 -9.72 33.70
N ALA A 163 12.21 -10.87 33.47
CA ALA A 163 11.48 -11.13 32.23
C ALA A 163 10.24 -10.22 32.06
N LEU A 164 9.59 -9.83 33.15
CA LEU A 164 8.47 -8.89 33.13
C LEU A 164 8.91 -7.43 32.94
N LEU A 165 10.05 -7.06 33.51
CA LEU A 165 10.58 -5.69 33.43
C LEU A 165 11.36 -5.44 32.12
N ALA A 166 12.00 -6.45 31.56
CA ALA A 166 12.81 -6.32 30.35
C ALA A 166 12.08 -5.73 29.13
N PRO A 167 10.76 -5.96 28.90
CA PRO A 167 10.02 -5.32 27.82
C PRO A 167 9.61 -3.87 28.09
N LEU A 168 9.65 -3.37 29.34
CA LEU A 168 9.16 -2.02 29.67
C LEU A 168 9.88 -0.88 28.92
N PRO A 169 11.21 -0.92 28.71
CA PRO A 169 11.88 0.09 27.88
C PRO A 169 11.33 0.15 26.45
N ALA A 170 10.82 -0.95 25.90
CA ALA A 170 10.19 -0.93 24.57
C ALA A 170 8.91 -0.09 24.56
N VAL A 171 8.16 -0.03 25.67
CA VAL A 171 7.00 0.85 25.80
C VAL A 171 7.42 2.32 25.71
N ALA A 172 8.53 2.71 26.35
CA ALA A 172 9.06 4.06 26.27
C ALA A 172 9.54 4.38 24.84
N VAL A 173 10.32 3.48 24.22
CA VAL A 173 10.79 3.67 22.84
C VAL A 173 9.63 3.77 21.84
N LEU A 174 8.59 2.96 22.00
CA LEU A 174 7.40 3.04 21.15
C LEU A 174 6.57 4.30 21.44
N ARG A 175 6.55 4.77 22.69
CA ARG A 175 5.91 6.03 23.09
C ARG A 175 6.64 7.25 22.51
N ASP A 176 7.95 7.20 22.35
CA ASP A 176 8.75 8.27 21.72
C ASP A 176 8.47 8.41 20.21
N LEU A 177 7.88 7.40 19.56
CA LEU A 177 7.39 7.50 18.18
C LEU A 177 6.08 8.27 18.06
N ASP A 178 5.37 8.49 19.18
CA ASP A 178 4.15 9.29 19.18
C ASP A 178 4.49 10.78 19.11
N ARG A 179 4.03 11.40 18.02
CA ARG A 179 4.19 12.83 17.74
C ARG A 179 2.91 13.63 18.00
N SER A 180 1.99 13.10 18.81
CA SER A 180 0.72 13.77 19.14
C SER A 180 0.90 15.18 19.69
N GLU A 181 2.01 15.48 20.37
CA GLU A 181 2.33 16.84 20.84
C GLU A 181 2.62 17.83 19.69
N ASP A 182 3.20 17.36 18.58
CA ASP A 182 3.47 18.15 17.36
C ASP A 182 2.29 18.13 16.36
N PHE A 183 1.45 17.09 16.44
CA PHE A 183 0.32 16.84 15.57
C PHE A 183 -0.98 17.32 16.23
N GLY A 184 -1.07 18.64 16.42
CA GLY A 184 -2.28 19.26 16.96
C GLY A 184 -3.41 19.21 15.94
N VAL A 185 -4.59 18.73 16.37
CA VAL A 185 -5.88 18.89 15.67
C VAL A 185 -6.05 20.32 15.16
N GLU A 186 -5.68 21.30 15.98
CA GLU A 186 -5.73 22.73 15.65
C GLU A 186 -4.88 23.11 14.44
N ARG A 187 -3.74 22.45 14.22
CA ARG A 187 -2.89 22.70 13.04
C ARG A 187 -3.57 22.29 11.73
N MET A 188 -4.46 21.29 11.79
CA MET A 188 -5.25 20.82 10.66
C MET A 188 -6.55 21.61 10.47
N ARG A 189 -6.98 22.39 11.48
CA ARG A 189 -8.15 23.27 11.36
C ARG A 189 -7.86 24.51 10.53
N HIS A 190 -6.67 25.07 10.69
CA HIS A 190 -6.30 26.34 10.10
C HIS A 190 -5.32 26.20 8.95
N SER A 191 -5.46 27.07 7.96
CA SER A 191 -4.53 27.17 6.83
C SER A 191 -3.65 28.43 6.94
N LEU A 192 -2.94 28.77 5.87
CA LEU A 192 -2.19 30.04 5.77
C LEU A 192 -3.05 31.22 5.31
N TRP A 193 -4.31 30.98 4.94
CA TRP A 193 -5.23 32.04 4.55
C TRP A 193 -5.63 32.86 5.77
N ASP A 194 -5.69 34.18 5.57
CA ASP A 194 -6.12 35.15 6.56
C ASP A 194 -6.65 36.39 5.82
N GLU A 195 -7.27 37.32 6.55
CA GLU A 195 -7.80 38.56 6.00
C GLU A 195 -6.72 39.36 5.26
N GLY A 196 -6.99 39.70 4.00
CA GLY A 196 -6.09 40.51 3.16
C GLY A 196 -4.97 39.73 2.46
N VAL A 197 -4.84 38.41 2.69
CA VAL A 197 -3.82 37.60 2.02
C VAL A 197 -4.15 37.47 0.52
N ARG A 198 -3.24 37.92 -0.34
CA ARG A 198 -3.42 37.88 -1.80
C ARG A 198 -3.43 36.45 -2.35
N LEU A 199 -4.32 36.22 -3.31
CA LEU A 199 -4.35 34.99 -4.11
C LEU A 199 -3.32 35.12 -5.23
N VAL A 200 -2.35 34.19 -5.25
CA VAL A 200 -1.28 34.18 -6.25
C VAL A 200 -1.24 32.87 -7.03
N ARG A 201 -0.84 32.92 -8.31
CA ARG A 201 -0.78 31.74 -9.20
C ARG A 201 0.26 30.72 -8.72
N ASP A 202 -0.10 29.45 -8.61
CA ASP A 202 0.86 28.36 -8.29
C ASP A 202 1.60 27.89 -9.56
N PRO A 203 2.94 27.79 -9.61
CA PRO A 203 3.94 28.11 -8.57
C PRO A 203 4.62 29.47 -8.74
N THR A 204 4.25 30.25 -9.76
CA THR A 204 4.94 31.52 -10.10
C THR A 204 4.73 32.61 -9.06
N GLY A 205 3.73 32.46 -8.19
CA GLY A 205 3.21 33.39 -7.20
C GLY A 205 3.03 34.82 -7.72
N THR A 206 2.51 34.93 -8.93
CA THR A 206 2.07 36.21 -9.48
C THR A 206 0.68 36.54 -8.92
N PRO A 207 0.45 37.73 -8.32
CA PRO A 207 -0.87 38.17 -7.89
C PRO A 207 -1.88 38.17 -9.04
N ILE A 208 -3.16 37.98 -8.72
CA ILE A 208 -4.25 37.84 -9.68
C ILE A 208 -5.18 39.03 -9.59
N LEU A 209 -5.32 39.80 -10.66
CA LEU A 209 -6.35 40.83 -10.78
C LEU A 209 -7.70 40.16 -11.09
N ALA A 210 -8.79 40.65 -10.50
CA ALA A 210 -10.12 40.13 -10.81
C ALA A 210 -10.49 40.32 -12.29
N SER A 211 -9.97 41.37 -12.93
CA SER A 211 -10.14 41.67 -14.35
C SER A 211 -9.36 40.73 -15.29
N ASP A 212 -8.35 40.00 -14.79
CA ASP A 212 -7.62 39.00 -15.59
C ASP A 212 -8.46 37.73 -15.85
N LEU A 213 -9.51 37.51 -15.05
CA LEU A 213 -10.32 36.31 -15.12
C LEU A 213 -11.48 36.47 -16.08
N THR A 214 -11.52 35.59 -17.07
CA THR A 214 -12.65 35.46 -18.00
C THR A 214 -13.57 34.31 -17.59
N ASN A 215 -14.84 34.35 -17.97
CA ASN A 215 -15.77 33.25 -17.69
C ASN A 215 -15.23 31.92 -18.24
N GLY A 216 -15.24 30.89 -17.39
CA GLY A 216 -14.65 29.58 -17.63
C GLY A 216 -13.17 29.45 -17.24
N SER A 217 -12.55 30.51 -16.72
CA SER A 217 -11.19 30.42 -16.18
C SER A 217 -11.17 29.49 -14.96
N ALA A 218 -10.15 28.63 -14.88
CA ALA A 218 -9.84 27.82 -13.71
C ALA A 218 -8.33 27.86 -13.46
N MET A 219 -7.91 28.26 -12.27
CA MET A 219 -6.49 28.48 -11.95
C MET A 219 -6.14 27.89 -10.58
N HIS A 220 -4.94 27.33 -10.48
CA HIS A 220 -4.38 26.90 -9.19
C HIS A 220 -3.79 28.11 -8.47
N VAL A 221 -4.21 28.31 -7.22
CA VAL A 221 -3.78 29.44 -6.41
C VAL A 221 -3.29 28.98 -5.04
N ILE A 222 -2.36 29.75 -4.51
CA ILE A 222 -1.75 29.60 -3.19
C ILE A 222 -1.74 30.99 -2.51
N PRO A 223 -1.63 31.06 -1.17
CA PRO A 223 -1.53 32.33 -0.50
C PRO A 223 -0.13 32.95 -0.69
N GLU A 224 -0.07 34.28 -0.81
CA GLU A 224 1.18 35.01 -1.03
C GLU A 224 2.23 34.77 0.07
N ASN A 225 1.79 34.74 1.33
CA ASN A 225 2.61 34.55 2.53
C ASN A 225 3.29 33.15 2.61
N LEU A 226 2.92 32.19 1.74
CA LEU A 226 3.59 30.89 1.65
C LEU A 226 5.09 31.03 1.31
N ARG A 227 5.47 32.13 0.65
CA ARG A 227 6.85 32.44 0.27
C ARG A 227 7.73 32.82 1.45
N ASP A 228 7.12 33.35 2.50
CA ASP A 228 7.82 33.87 3.69
C ASP A 228 8.35 32.72 4.56
N ILE A 229 7.79 31.52 4.43
CA ILE A 229 8.26 30.31 5.11
C ILE A 229 9.57 29.87 4.48
N SER A 230 10.68 29.97 5.21
CA SER A 230 12.02 29.61 4.72
C SER A 230 12.26 28.09 4.66
N SER A 231 11.74 27.35 5.64
CA SER A 231 11.87 25.90 5.74
C SER A 231 11.11 25.20 4.61
N HIS A 232 11.82 24.40 3.81
CA HIS A 232 11.22 23.66 2.70
C HIS A 232 10.11 22.70 3.16
N GLY A 233 10.36 21.96 4.23
CA GLY A 233 9.39 20.98 4.75
C GLY A 233 8.14 21.64 5.30
N GLU A 234 8.29 22.72 6.05
CA GLU A 234 7.17 23.50 6.59
C GLU A 234 6.36 24.16 5.47
N ARG A 235 7.04 24.74 4.47
CA ARG A 235 6.37 25.32 3.31
C ARG A 235 5.53 24.30 2.57
N LEU A 236 6.02 23.07 2.39
CA LEU A 236 5.23 22.00 1.77
C LEU A 236 4.05 21.56 2.64
N ALA A 237 4.23 21.48 3.96
CA ALA A 237 3.18 21.12 4.90
C ALA A 237 2.04 22.16 4.89
N GLU A 238 2.37 23.45 4.93
CA GLU A 238 1.39 24.53 4.87
C GLU A 238 0.74 24.64 3.48
N LYS A 239 1.52 24.46 2.40
CA LYS A 239 0.97 24.39 1.04
C LYS A 239 -0.06 23.27 0.88
N ALA A 240 0.15 22.11 1.50
CA ALA A 240 -0.73 20.96 1.38
C ALA A 240 -2.18 21.25 1.82
N LYS A 241 -2.39 22.20 2.74
CA LYS A 241 -3.72 22.63 3.20
C LYS A 241 -4.20 23.97 2.61
N ALA A 242 -3.29 24.76 2.02
CA ALA A 242 -3.61 26.09 1.49
C ALA A 242 -3.90 26.15 -0.02
N VAL A 243 -3.72 25.04 -0.76
CA VAL A 243 -3.98 25.00 -2.21
C VAL A 243 -5.45 25.18 -2.53
N VAL A 244 -5.74 26.13 -3.40
CA VAL A 244 -7.10 26.52 -3.82
C VAL A 244 -7.22 26.39 -5.34
N LEU A 245 -8.43 26.08 -5.78
CA LEU A 245 -8.84 26.21 -7.17
C LEU A 245 -9.74 27.44 -7.27
N LEU A 246 -9.30 28.41 -8.06
CA LEU A 246 -10.05 29.62 -8.37
C LEU A 246 -10.74 29.44 -9.72
N MET A 247 -12.04 29.70 -9.77
CA MET A 247 -12.84 29.60 -10.99
C MET A 247 -13.63 30.89 -11.22
N ARG A 248 -13.96 31.18 -12.48
CA ARG A 248 -14.93 32.22 -12.82
C ARG A 248 -16.04 31.63 -13.67
N MET A 249 -17.29 31.84 -13.26
CA MET A 249 -18.50 31.48 -14.01
C MET A 249 -19.40 32.72 -14.15
N SER A 250 -20.51 32.59 -14.86
CA SER A 250 -21.47 33.69 -14.92
C SER A 250 -22.13 33.88 -13.54
N PRO A 251 -22.31 35.12 -13.04
CA PRO A 251 -22.90 35.34 -11.70
C PRO A 251 -24.30 34.74 -11.52
N ASP A 252 -25.06 34.59 -12.61
CA ASP A 252 -26.39 33.98 -12.64
C ASP A 252 -26.37 32.43 -12.61
N GLU A 253 -25.20 31.81 -12.85
CA GLU A 253 -25.01 30.36 -12.78
C GLU A 253 -24.68 29.89 -11.35
N PHE A 254 -24.20 30.78 -10.48
CA PHE A 254 -23.84 30.43 -9.10
C PHE A 254 -25.04 30.56 -8.15
N GLN A 255 -25.35 29.48 -7.45
CA GLN A 255 -26.44 29.41 -6.48
C GLN A 255 -25.88 29.50 -5.07
N VAL A 256 -26.14 30.63 -4.40
CA VAL A 256 -25.92 30.74 -2.97
C VAL A 256 -27.04 29.98 -2.26
N THR A 257 -26.71 28.88 -1.62
CA THR A 257 -27.65 28.05 -0.85
C THR A 257 -27.59 28.34 0.64
N SER A 258 -26.49 28.92 1.12
CA SER A 258 -26.22 29.20 2.52
C SER A 258 -26.24 30.72 2.77
N ALA A 259 -27.11 31.18 3.69
CA ALA A 259 -27.29 32.61 3.96
C ALA A 259 -26.01 33.31 4.49
N ASP A 260 -25.08 32.55 5.08
CA ASP A 260 -23.79 33.03 5.58
C ASP A 260 -22.71 33.14 4.50
N ARG A 261 -22.99 32.72 3.26
CA ARG A 261 -22.01 32.66 2.15
C ARG A 261 -22.30 33.62 0.99
N GLU A 262 -23.27 34.52 1.15
CA GLU A 262 -23.68 35.49 0.11
C GLU A 262 -22.50 36.37 -0.36
N ASP A 263 -21.56 36.69 0.52
CA ASP A 263 -20.44 37.60 0.29
C ASP A 263 -19.07 36.88 0.19
N TRP A 264 -19.08 35.58 -0.13
CA TRP A 264 -17.85 34.76 -0.31
C TRP A 264 -17.35 34.73 -1.75
N THR A 265 -18.09 35.33 -2.67
CA THR A 265 -17.78 35.37 -4.10
C THR A 265 -17.61 36.82 -4.56
N TYR A 266 -16.93 37.02 -5.69
CA TYR A 266 -16.76 38.35 -6.28
C TYR A 266 -17.02 38.28 -7.78
N ASP A 267 -18.12 38.88 -8.25
CA ASP A 267 -18.45 38.99 -9.68
C ASP A 267 -18.35 37.65 -10.46
N GLY A 268 -18.92 36.58 -9.88
CA GLY A 268 -18.88 35.22 -10.44
C GLY A 268 -17.55 34.48 -10.25
N ILE A 269 -16.59 35.09 -9.54
CA ILE A 269 -15.33 34.44 -9.13
C ILE A 269 -15.57 33.71 -7.81
N ILE A 270 -15.22 32.43 -7.81
CA ILE A 270 -15.37 31.52 -6.67
C ILE A 270 -14.04 30.80 -6.40
N ALA A 271 -13.79 30.49 -5.14
CA ALA A 271 -12.56 29.82 -4.70
C ALA A 271 -12.91 28.68 -3.75
N CYS A 272 -12.38 27.48 -3.99
CA CYS A 272 -12.50 26.37 -3.06
C CYS A 272 -11.16 25.70 -2.80
N SER A 273 -11.07 24.97 -1.70
CA SER A 273 -9.94 24.08 -1.48
C SER A 273 -9.81 23.08 -2.63
N LYS A 274 -8.57 22.88 -3.09
CA LYS A 274 -8.22 21.83 -4.04
C LYS A 274 -8.17 20.46 -3.37
N VAL A 275 -8.24 20.38 -2.04
CA VAL A 275 -7.98 19.14 -1.30
C VAL A 275 -9.27 18.35 -1.12
N CYS A 276 -9.38 17.20 -1.78
CA CYS A 276 -10.56 16.35 -1.70
C CYS A 276 -10.87 15.94 -0.26
N THR A 277 -12.12 16.09 0.15
CA THR A 277 -12.60 15.79 1.51
C THR A 277 -12.71 14.30 1.83
N HIS A 278 -12.49 13.44 0.85
CA HIS A 278 -12.40 11.99 1.06
C HIS A 278 -11.00 11.61 1.61
N VAL A 279 -9.97 11.63 0.76
CA VAL A 279 -8.61 11.15 1.08
C VAL A 279 -7.50 12.11 0.62
N GLY A 280 -7.83 13.38 0.35
CA GLY A 280 -6.84 14.44 0.24
C GLY A 280 -6.24 14.65 -1.14
N CYS A 281 -6.69 13.89 -2.15
CA CYS A 281 -6.24 14.08 -3.51
C CYS A 281 -6.57 15.49 -4.06
N PRO A 282 -5.71 16.07 -4.91
CA PRO A 282 -5.97 17.36 -5.54
C PRO A 282 -7.11 17.27 -6.57
N VAL A 283 -8.22 17.94 -6.30
CA VAL A 283 -9.37 18.14 -7.20
C VAL A 283 -9.02 19.25 -8.19
N ALA A 284 -8.65 18.88 -9.41
CA ALA A 284 -8.12 19.81 -10.41
C ALA A 284 -8.82 19.73 -11.77
N LEU A 285 -9.70 18.75 -11.97
CA LEU A 285 -10.41 18.54 -13.22
C LEU A 285 -11.73 19.29 -13.16
N TYR A 286 -11.78 20.45 -13.83
CA TYR A 286 -12.97 21.29 -13.90
C TYR A 286 -13.63 21.15 -15.27
N GLU A 287 -14.88 20.69 -15.28
CA GLU A 287 -15.70 20.67 -16.48
C GLU A 287 -16.47 21.98 -16.59
N ARG A 288 -16.01 22.86 -17.48
CA ARG A 288 -16.54 24.24 -17.61
C ARG A 288 -18.04 24.31 -17.86
N HIS A 289 -18.61 23.38 -18.64
CA HIS A 289 -20.02 23.46 -19.07
C HIS A 289 -21.02 23.03 -17.99
N THR A 290 -20.63 22.08 -17.14
CA THR A 290 -21.47 21.53 -16.07
C THR A 290 -21.10 22.10 -14.71
N HIS A 291 -20.01 22.86 -14.64
CA HIS A 291 -19.37 23.32 -13.41
C HIS A 291 -18.97 22.21 -12.44
N HIS A 292 -18.84 20.98 -12.93
CA HIS A 292 -18.42 19.85 -12.12
C HIS A 292 -16.91 19.86 -11.88
N LEU A 293 -16.51 19.57 -10.64
CA LEU A 293 -15.15 19.35 -10.21
C LEU A 293 -14.94 17.88 -9.90
N LEU A 294 -14.01 17.25 -10.61
CA LEU A 294 -13.75 15.82 -10.50
C LEU A 294 -12.44 15.56 -9.76
N CYS A 295 -12.51 14.72 -8.73
CA CYS A 295 -11.36 14.15 -8.07
C CYS A 295 -10.83 12.96 -8.89
N PRO A 296 -9.58 12.99 -9.41
CA PRO A 296 -9.08 11.94 -10.30
C PRO A 296 -8.82 10.60 -9.60
N CYS A 297 -8.76 10.58 -8.26
CA CYS A 297 -8.43 9.37 -7.51
C CYS A 297 -9.59 8.38 -7.41
N HIS A 298 -10.77 8.86 -7.01
CA HIS A 298 -11.95 8.01 -6.75
C HIS A 298 -13.23 8.63 -7.31
N GLN A 299 -13.09 9.60 -8.22
CA GLN A 299 -14.18 10.20 -8.98
C GLN A 299 -15.25 10.88 -8.13
N SER A 300 -14.92 11.34 -6.92
CA SER A 300 -15.79 12.27 -6.21
C SER A 300 -16.02 13.51 -7.09
N THR A 301 -17.28 13.84 -7.31
CA THR A 301 -17.68 14.98 -8.13
C THR A 301 -18.37 16.01 -7.24
N PHE A 302 -17.90 17.24 -7.35
CA PHE A 302 -18.41 18.38 -6.60
C PHE A 302 -19.02 19.38 -7.58
N ASP A 303 -20.20 19.90 -7.27
CA ASP A 303 -20.86 20.91 -8.10
C ASP A 303 -20.39 22.30 -7.68
N ALA A 304 -19.57 22.97 -8.50
CA ALA A 304 -19.05 24.30 -8.18
C ALA A 304 -20.12 25.40 -8.26
N SER A 305 -21.28 25.13 -8.88
CA SER A 305 -22.40 26.08 -8.94
C SER A 305 -23.28 26.05 -7.69
N GLU A 306 -23.28 24.95 -6.94
CA GLU A 306 -24.04 24.75 -5.70
C GLU A 306 -23.07 24.55 -4.50
N GLU A 307 -22.25 25.57 -4.21
CA GLU A 307 -21.33 25.62 -3.05
C GLU A 307 -20.44 24.37 -2.88
N PHE A 308 -19.96 23.79 -3.99
CA PHE A 308 -19.08 22.63 -4.03
C PHE A 308 -19.66 21.37 -3.39
N LYS A 309 -20.98 21.25 -3.39
CA LYS A 309 -21.71 20.08 -2.87
C LYS A 309 -21.29 18.81 -3.59
N VAL A 310 -21.21 17.71 -2.83
CA VAL A 310 -20.94 16.39 -3.40
C VAL A 310 -22.18 15.91 -4.15
N ILE A 311 -22.01 15.60 -5.44
CA ILE A 311 -23.07 15.04 -6.29
C ILE A 311 -22.78 13.59 -6.71
N PHE A 312 -21.52 13.13 -6.57
CA PHE A 312 -21.15 11.74 -6.86
C PHE A 312 -19.88 11.31 -6.12
N GLY A 313 -19.70 10.00 -5.96
CA GLY A 313 -18.49 9.37 -5.42
C GLY A 313 -18.41 9.34 -3.89
N PRO A 314 -17.27 8.92 -3.32
CA PRO A 314 -17.15 8.59 -1.89
C PRO A 314 -16.90 9.78 -0.95
N ALA A 315 -16.86 11.01 -1.44
CA ALA A 315 -16.64 12.17 -0.58
C ALA A 315 -17.86 12.40 0.31
N GLY A 316 -17.66 12.55 1.62
CA GLY A 316 -18.76 12.69 2.57
C GLY A 316 -19.24 14.12 2.81
N ARG A 317 -18.53 15.14 2.27
CA ARG A 317 -18.84 16.56 2.49
C ARG A 317 -18.37 17.45 1.34
N PRO A 318 -18.98 18.65 1.16
CA PRO A 318 -18.55 19.63 0.16
C PRO A 318 -17.08 20.02 0.29
N LEU A 319 -16.49 20.57 -0.78
CA LEU A 319 -15.17 21.22 -0.65
C LEU A 319 -15.34 22.53 0.13
N PRO A 320 -14.45 22.83 1.10
CA PRO A 320 -14.46 24.12 1.77
C PRO A 320 -14.28 25.26 0.76
N GLN A 321 -15.20 26.22 0.77
CA GLN A 321 -15.10 27.45 0.00
C GLN A 321 -14.23 28.46 0.74
N LEU A 322 -13.35 29.16 0.02
CA LEU A 322 -12.54 30.25 0.56
C LEU A 322 -13.29 31.57 0.31
N PRO A 323 -13.60 32.36 1.34
CA PRO A 323 -14.20 33.69 1.16
C PRO A 323 -13.18 34.65 0.53
N ILE A 324 -13.54 35.27 -0.60
CA ILE A 324 -12.65 36.17 -1.35
C ILE A 324 -13.28 37.54 -1.60
N THR A 325 -12.43 38.54 -1.81
CA THR A 325 -12.81 39.87 -2.27
C THR A 325 -11.66 40.49 -3.08
N VAL A 326 -11.76 41.77 -3.41
CA VAL A 326 -10.69 42.53 -4.08
C VAL A 326 -10.14 43.61 -3.15
N ASP A 327 -8.83 43.85 -3.23
CA ASP A 327 -8.20 45.00 -2.59
C ASP A 327 -8.45 46.30 -3.40
N SER A 328 -7.94 47.43 -2.90
CA SER A 328 -8.08 48.73 -3.55
C SER A 328 -7.42 48.83 -4.93
N GLU A 329 -6.47 47.93 -5.23
CA GLU A 329 -5.79 47.86 -6.52
C GLU A 329 -6.49 46.87 -7.49
N GLY A 330 -7.49 46.12 -7.02
CA GLY A 330 -8.25 45.14 -7.80
C GLY A 330 -7.68 43.73 -7.77
N TYR A 331 -6.69 43.45 -6.92
CA TYR A 331 -6.17 42.10 -6.73
C TYR A 331 -7.08 41.28 -5.82
N LEU A 332 -7.22 39.99 -6.14
CA LEU A 332 -7.97 39.07 -5.30
C LEU A 332 -7.26 38.80 -3.98
N ILE A 333 -7.99 38.95 -2.89
CA ILE A 333 -7.56 38.70 -1.51
C ILE A 333 -8.55 37.77 -0.81
N ALA A 334 -8.07 36.99 0.15
CA ALA A 334 -8.93 36.25 1.07
C ALA A 334 -9.54 37.22 2.10
N ARG A 335 -10.78 36.96 2.52
CA ARG A 335 -11.42 37.71 3.61
C ARG A 335 -11.15 37.11 4.99
N SER A 336 -10.82 35.83 5.01
CA SER A 336 -10.54 35.03 6.20
C SER A 336 -9.88 33.71 5.79
N ASP A 337 -9.54 32.89 6.79
CA ASP A 337 -9.29 31.46 6.57
C ASP A 337 -10.58 30.72 6.15
N PHE A 338 -10.45 29.45 5.79
CA PHE A 338 -11.59 28.56 5.64
C PHE A 338 -12.38 28.48 6.95
N HIS A 339 -13.71 28.49 6.84
CA HIS A 339 -14.59 28.30 7.98
C HIS A 339 -14.73 26.82 8.38
N GLU A 340 -14.29 25.90 7.51
CA GLU A 340 -14.28 24.47 7.78
C GLU A 340 -12.87 23.87 7.54
N PRO A 341 -12.42 22.87 8.33
CA PRO A 341 -11.13 22.24 8.12
C PRO A 341 -10.99 21.61 6.73
N VAL A 342 -9.89 21.95 6.07
CA VAL A 342 -9.53 21.49 4.72
C VAL A 342 -9.09 20.02 4.71
N GLY A 343 -9.43 19.32 3.62
CA GLY A 343 -8.93 17.97 3.33
C GLY A 343 -9.78 16.86 3.96
N PRO A 344 -9.22 15.66 4.19
CA PRO A 344 -9.94 14.50 4.70
C PRO A 344 -10.60 14.69 6.07
N THR A 345 -11.60 13.87 6.38
CA THR A 345 -12.16 13.79 7.74
C THR A 345 -11.17 13.13 8.69
N TYR A 346 -11.03 13.69 9.90
CA TYR A 346 -10.34 13.09 11.03
C TYR A 346 -11.27 13.13 12.26
N TRP A 347 -10.92 12.35 13.28
CA TRP A 347 -11.82 12.03 14.40
C TRP A 347 -12.29 13.27 15.18
N GLU A 348 -11.39 14.22 15.40
CA GLU A 348 -11.64 15.43 16.18
C GLU A 348 -12.14 16.62 15.34
N ARG A 349 -12.40 16.46 14.03
CA ARG A 349 -12.76 17.58 13.16
C ARG A 349 -13.99 18.34 13.66
N GLY A 350 -14.99 17.63 14.19
CA GLY A 350 -16.29 18.22 14.51
C GLY A 350 -17.02 18.76 13.26
N ASN A 351 -18.10 19.49 13.51
CA ASN A 351 -18.89 20.20 12.50
C ASN A 351 -18.50 21.69 12.42
N ALA A 352 -17.25 22.03 12.76
CA ALA A 352 -16.77 23.41 12.87
C ALA A 352 -17.25 24.27 11.70
#